data_AF-A0A5D4SX38-F1
#
_entry.id   AF-A0A5D4SX38-F1
#
_cell.length_a   1.000
_cell.length_b   1.000
_cell.length_c   1.000
_cell.angle_alpha   90.00
_cell.angle_beta   90.00
_cell.angle_gamma   90.00
#
_symmetry.space_group_name_H-M   'P 1'
#
loop_
_entity.id
_entity.type
_entity.pdbx_description
1 polymer ?
#
loop_
_entity_poly.entity_id
_entity_poly.type
_entity_poly.pdbx_seq_one_letter_code
_entity_poly.pdbx_strand_id
1 'polypeptide(L)'
;MEAIQANHNNLKILQASKDRFGSHLQLEVMFPECTIVIRWGLDETDYLRIIEIVNSNYFDSLEQGYHYELLPYVGVSIDQPNGKQKFLANLRCVQGKKAARIEFECSDRFAGNLEWFKKEVRCSQDLEHLRWEKFRV
;
A
#
# COMPACT_ATOMS: atom_id res chain seq x y z
N MET A 1 13.86 11.34 -25.89
CA MET A 1 12.60 11.29 -25.12
C MET A 1 12.93 10.68 -23.79
N GLU A 2 13.13 11.52 -22.77
CA GLU A 2 13.30 11.04 -21.40
C GLU A 2 11.96 10.47 -20.95
N ALA A 3 11.94 9.20 -20.58
CA ALA A 3 10.80 8.62 -19.90
C ALA A 3 10.59 9.45 -18.64
N ILE A 4 9.47 10.16 -18.55
CA ILE A 4 9.02 10.76 -17.30
C ILE A 4 8.85 9.57 -16.35
N GLN A 5 9.87 9.37 -15.53
CA GLN A 5 9.84 8.42 -14.44
C GLN A 5 8.77 8.96 -13.50
N ALA A 6 7.55 8.45 -13.65
CA ALA A 6 6.45 8.82 -12.78
C ALA A 6 6.88 8.45 -11.36
N ASN A 7 7.25 9.46 -10.58
CA ASN A 7 7.59 9.34 -9.17
C ASN A 7 6.28 9.01 -8.40
N HIS A 8 5.78 7.78 -8.53
CA HIS A 8 4.68 7.23 -7.74
C HIS A 8 5.15 6.89 -6.31
N ASN A 9 5.94 7.78 -5.69
CA ASN A 9 6.90 7.29 -4.70
C ASN A 9 6.26 6.87 -3.39
N ASN A 10 5.09 7.39 -3.02
CA ASN A 10 4.52 7.13 -1.71
C ASN A 10 2.99 6.91 -1.78
N LEU A 11 2.53 5.68 -1.54
CA LEU A 11 1.16 5.41 -1.11
C LEU A 11 1.15 5.46 0.41
N LYS A 12 1.02 6.64 1.00
CA LYS A 12 1.09 6.78 2.45
C LYS A 12 -0.17 6.18 3.08
N ILE A 13 0.02 5.27 4.02
CA ILE A 13 -1.07 4.66 4.78
C ILE A 13 -1.48 5.66 5.86
N LEU A 14 -2.68 6.23 5.72
CA LEU A 14 -3.30 7.07 6.74
C LEU A 14 -3.98 6.21 7.80
N GLN A 15 -4.62 5.13 7.38
CA GLN A 15 -5.35 4.23 8.25
C GLN A 15 -5.51 2.85 7.61
N ALA A 16 -5.51 1.80 8.43
CA ALA A 16 -6.07 0.50 8.09
C ALA A 16 -7.29 0.27 9.00
N SER A 17 -8.46 0.04 8.42
CA SER A 17 -9.69 -0.14 9.21
C SER A 17 -10.74 -0.96 8.46
N LYS A 18 -11.91 -1.17 9.09
CA LYS A 18 -13.08 -1.78 8.45
C LYS A 18 -14.22 -0.78 8.43
N ASP A 19 -14.91 -0.68 7.31
CA ASP A 19 -16.16 0.05 7.16
C ASP A 19 -17.28 -0.91 6.70
N ARG A 20 -18.47 -0.38 6.41
CA ARG A 20 -19.60 -1.17 5.90
C ARG A 20 -19.33 -1.86 4.56
N PHE A 21 -18.28 -1.45 3.84
CA PHE A 21 -17.83 -2.03 2.58
C PHE A 21 -16.65 -3.00 2.77
N GLY A 22 -16.26 -3.28 4.02
CA GLY A 22 -15.22 -4.25 4.39
C GLY A 22 -13.89 -3.62 4.81
N SER A 23 -12.88 -4.49 4.92
CA SER A 23 -11.51 -4.14 5.27
C SER A 23 -10.87 -3.28 4.17
N HIS A 24 -10.14 -2.23 4.57
CA HIS A 24 -9.51 -1.30 3.62
C HIS A 24 -8.30 -0.58 4.22
N LEU A 25 -7.49 0.00 3.31
CA LEU A 25 -6.57 1.08 3.62
C LEU A 25 -7.16 2.41 3.16
N GLN A 26 -6.99 3.42 3.99
CA GLN A 26 -7.06 4.80 3.56
C GLN A 26 -5.66 5.21 3.13
N LEU A 27 -5.48 5.42 1.82
CA LEU A 27 -4.18 5.75 1.23
C LEU A 27 -4.18 7.20 0.75
N GLU A 28 -3.17 7.95 1.16
CA GLU A 28 -2.81 9.22 0.54
C GLU A 28 -1.90 8.94 -0.66
N VAL A 29 -2.35 9.37 -1.83
CA VAL A 29 -1.65 9.21 -3.11
C VAL A 29 -1.22 10.57 -3.62
N MET A 30 0.08 10.74 -3.82
CA MET A 30 0.66 11.98 -4.31
C MET A 30 0.93 11.88 -5.82
N PHE A 31 0.34 12.81 -6.56
CA PHE A 31 0.62 13.06 -7.97
C PHE A 31 1.34 14.40 -8.13
N PRO A 32 2.00 14.66 -9.27
CA PRO A 32 2.60 15.97 -9.54
C PRO A 32 1.61 17.14 -9.44
N GLU A 33 0.36 16.92 -9.84
CA GLU A 33 -0.68 17.95 -9.88
C GLU A 33 -1.47 18.11 -8.57
N CYS A 34 -1.59 17.04 -7.78
CA CYS A 34 -2.40 17.06 -6.57
C CYS A 34 -2.09 15.88 -5.63
N THR A 35 -2.62 15.95 -4.42
CA THR A 35 -2.69 14.82 -3.49
C THR A 35 -4.16 14.44 -3.31
N ILE A 36 -4.46 13.14 -3.39
CA ILE A 36 -5.82 12.62 -3.15
C ILE A 36 -5.77 11.52 -2.08
N VAL A 37 -6.92 11.27 -1.46
CA VAL A 37 -7.10 10.16 -0.53
C VAL A 37 -8.03 9.13 -1.17
N ILE A 38 -7.61 7.87 -1.19
CA ILE A 38 -8.38 6.76 -1.76
C ILE A 38 -8.71 5.70 -0.72
N ARG A 39 -9.80 4.96 -0.96
CA ARG A 39 -10.15 3.73 -0.27
C ARG A 39 -9.64 2.53 -1.05
N TRP A 40 -8.63 1.85 -0.52
CA TRP A 40 -8.07 0.63 -1.11
C TRP A 40 -8.63 -0.60 -0.41
N GLY A 41 -9.49 -1.36 -1.09
CA GLY A 41 -10.08 -2.56 -0.52
C GLY A 41 -9.05 -3.65 -0.24
N LEU A 42 -9.18 -4.30 0.92
CA LEU A 42 -8.37 -5.44 1.33
C LEU A 42 -9.26 -6.67 1.51
N ASP A 43 -8.68 -7.85 1.28
CA ASP A 43 -9.25 -9.06 1.85
C ASP A 43 -8.87 -9.18 3.34
N GLU A 44 -9.44 -10.17 4.03
CA GLU A 44 -9.22 -10.35 5.46
C GLU A 44 -7.76 -10.73 5.78
N THR A 45 -7.12 -11.52 4.92
CA THR A 45 -5.75 -11.99 5.12
C THR A 45 -4.76 -10.84 5.05
N ASP A 46 -4.86 -10.02 4.00
CA ASP A 46 -3.99 -8.86 3.80
C ASP A 46 -4.25 -7.79 4.87
N TYR A 47 -5.52 -7.60 5.27
CA TYR A 47 -5.88 -6.70 6.36
C TYR A 47 -5.20 -7.07 7.68
N LEU A 48 -5.27 -8.34 8.08
CA LEU A 48 -4.66 -8.79 9.33
C LEU A 48 -3.13 -8.61 9.31
N ARG A 49 -2.47 -8.96 8.20
CA ARG A 49 -1.02 -8.77 8.02
C ARG A 49 -0.62 -7.30 8.10
N ILE A 50 -1.37 -6.41 7.43
CA ILE A 50 -1.04 -4.98 7.41
C ILE A 50 -1.28 -4.34 8.77
N ILE A 51 -2.38 -4.69 9.46
CA ILE A 51 -2.65 -4.21 10.82
C ILE A 51 -1.55 -4.65 11.78
N GLU A 52 -1.11 -5.91 11.70
CA GLU A 52 0.01 -6.40 12.50
C GLU A 52 1.28 -5.58 12.26
N ILE A 53 1.63 -5.30 11.00
CA ILE A 53 2.80 -4.49 10.65
C ILE A 53 2.67 -3.05 11.14
N VAL A 54 1.52 -2.41 10.93
CA VAL A 54 1.29 -1.00 11.29
C VAL A 54 1.22 -0.81 12.81
N ASN A 55 0.69 -1.79 13.54
CA ASN A 55 0.66 -1.77 15.00
C ASN A 55 1.98 -2.23 15.63
N SER A 56 2.84 -2.92 14.87
CA SER A 56 4.20 -3.23 15.32
C SER A 56 5.02 -1.93 15.30
N ASN A 57 5.48 -1.49 16.46
CA ASN A 57 6.44 -0.38 16.55
C ASN A 57 7.76 -0.85 15.95
N TYR A 58 7.97 -0.58 14.65
CA TYR A 58 9.18 -1.01 13.93
C TYR A 58 10.41 -0.20 14.37
N PHE A 59 10.19 1.05 14.74
CA PHE A 59 11.16 1.89 15.43
C PHE A 59 10.83 1.91 16.93
N ASP A 60 11.75 2.43 17.75
CA ASP A 60 11.61 2.43 19.20
C ASP A 60 10.26 3.05 19.63
N SER A 61 9.60 2.47 20.63
CA SER A 61 8.23 2.83 21.06
C SER A 61 8.06 4.29 21.53
N LEU A 62 9.17 4.97 21.79
CA LEU A 62 9.24 6.38 22.18
C LEU A 62 9.44 7.34 20.99
N GLU A 63 9.74 6.80 19.81
CA GLU A 63 9.99 7.58 18.60
C GLU A 63 8.65 8.03 17.96
N GLN A 64 8.34 9.32 18.06
CA GLN A 64 7.15 9.92 17.45
C GLN A 64 7.37 10.29 15.98
N GLY A 65 6.28 10.32 15.20
CA GLY A 65 6.29 10.87 13.84
C GLY A 65 6.77 9.91 12.74
N TYR A 66 6.70 8.60 12.96
CA TYR A 66 6.83 7.63 11.88
C TYR A 66 5.52 7.46 11.12
N HIS A 67 5.60 7.08 9.85
CA HIS A 67 4.45 6.72 9.03
C HIS A 67 4.79 5.52 8.15
N TYR A 68 3.75 4.84 7.65
CA TYR A 68 3.92 3.73 6.72
C TYR A 68 3.53 4.13 5.30
N GLU A 69 4.22 3.54 4.33
CA GLU A 69 3.97 3.71 2.91
C GLU A 69 3.87 2.33 2.26
N LEU A 70 2.83 2.11 1.47
CA LEU A 70 2.71 0.95 0.62
C LEU A 70 3.57 1.16 -0.63
N LEU A 71 4.42 0.19 -0.95
CA LEU A 71 5.24 0.24 -2.15
C LEU A 71 4.51 -0.47 -3.30
N PRO A 72 4.34 0.16 -4.48
CA PRO A 72 3.64 -0.43 -5.62
C PRO A 72 4.54 -1.43 -6.38
N TYR A 73 5.15 -2.38 -5.65
CA TYR A 73 5.99 -3.43 -6.20
C TYR A 73 5.59 -4.78 -5.62
N VAL A 74 5.53 -5.79 -6.50
CA VAL A 74 5.25 -7.17 -6.15
C VAL A 74 6.49 -8.01 -6.43
N GLY A 75 6.93 -8.75 -5.42
CA GLY A 75 7.90 -9.84 -5.54
C GLY A 75 7.19 -11.18 -5.72
N VAL A 76 7.93 -12.15 -6.24
CA VAL A 76 7.46 -13.54 -6.36
C VAL A 76 8.47 -14.44 -5.68
N SER A 77 7.99 -15.30 -4.79
CA SER A 77 8.78 -16.37 -4.17
C SER A 77 8.21 -17.73 -4.55
N ILE A 78 9.09 -18.67 -4.89
CA ILE A 78 8.72 -20.05 -5.17
C ILE A 78 9.01 -20.85 -3.90
N ASP A 79 7.96 -21.32 -3.23
CA ASP A 79 8.11 -22.20 -2.08
C ASP A 79 8.55 -23.59 -2.57
N GLN A 80 9.86 -23.85 -2.50
CA GLN A 80 10.51 -25.03 -3.07
C GLN A 80 9.94 -26.41 -2.62
N PRO A 81 9.30 -26.59 -1.44
CA PRO A 81 8.72 -27.89 -1.08
C PRO A 81 7.44 -28.23 -1.83
N ASN A 82 6.62 -27.23 -2.22
CA ASN A 82 5.24 -27.45 -2.69
C ASN A 82 4.93 -26.85 -4.06
N GLY A 83 5.89 -26.16 -4.69
CA GLY A 83 5.70 -25.50 -5.99
C GLY A 83 4.66 -24.37 -5.99
N LYS A 84 4.19 -23.95 -4.81
CA LYS A 84 3.22 -22.87 -4.69
C LYS A 84 3.94 -21.54 -4.81
N GLN A 85 3.50 -20.74 -5.78
CA GLN A 85 3.93 -19.36 -5.95
C GLN A 85 3.33 -18.51 -4.83
N LYS A 86 4.17 -17.70 -4.18
CA LYS A 86 3.78 -16.71 -3.18
C LYS A 86 4.08 -15.32 -3.72
N PHE A 87 3.12 -14.41 -3.59
CA PHE A 87 3.36 -13.00 -3.89
C PHE A 87 3.82 -12.27 -2.64
N LEU A 88 4.82 -11.40 -2.80
CA LEU A 88 5.41 -10.63 -1.73
C LEU A 88 5.14 -9.14 -1.97
N ALA A 89 4.48 -8.50 -1.03
CA ALA A 89 4.27 -7.06 -1.03
C ALA A 89 5.21 -6.40 0.00
N ASN A 90 5.35 -5.08 -0.10
CA ASN A 90 6.28 -4.34 0.73
C ASN A 90 5.65 -3.07 1.31
N LEU A 91 5.78 -2.90 2.61
CA LEU A 91 5.58 -1.63 3.30
C LEU A 91 6.94 -1.00 3.59
N ARG A 92 6.96 0.32 3.65
CA ARG A 92 8.10 1.11 4.12
C ARG A 92 7.66 1.89 5.35
N CYS A 93 8.29 1.64 6.50
CA CYS A 93 8.16 2.49 7.68
C CYS A 93 9.18 3.62 7.55
N VAL A 94 8.75 4.88 7.57
CA VAL A 94 9.59 6.06 7.39
C VAL A 94 9.56 6.89 8.65
N GLN A 95 10.73 7.39 9.06
CA GLN A 95 10.86 8.30 10.18
C GLN A 95 12.01 9.28 9.96
N GLY A 96 11.68 10.54 9.65
CA GLY A 96 12.67 11.55 9.29
C GLY A 96 13.54 11.09 8.11
N LYS A 97 14.82 10.81 8.35
CA LYS A 97 15.76 10.29 7.33
C LYS A 97 15.93 8.76 7.38
N LYS A 98 15.33 8.08 8.36
CA LYS A 98 15.36 6.62 8.50
C LYS A 98 14.21 6.02 7.69
N ALA A 99 14.46 4.86 7.07
CA ALA A 99 13.40 4.05 6.48
C ALA A 99 13.73 2.57 6.64
N ALA A 100 12.72 1.77 6.94
CA ALA A 100 12.81 0.32 7.00
C ALA A 100 11.79 -0.32 6.05
N ARG A 101 12.22 -1.32 5.29
CA ARG A 101 11.37 -2.06 4.37
C ARG A 101 10.92 -3.35 5.04
N ILE A 102 9.62 -3.61 4.96
CA ILE A 102 8.94 -4.73 5.58
C ILE A 102 8.27 -5.51 4.46
N GLU A 103 8.81 -6.69 4.18
CA GLU A 103 8.25 -7.60 3.19
C GLU A 103 7.26 -8.54 3.86
N PHE A 104 6.13 -8.79 3.20
CA PHE A 104 5.12 -9.72 3.69
C PHE A 104 4.47 -10.46 2.52
N GLU A 105 4.05 -11.70 2.77
CA GLU A 105 3.24 -12.44 1.82
C GLU A 105 1.88 -11.74 1.65
N CYS A 106 1.36 -11.69 0.43
CA CYS A 106 0.07 -11.07 0.13
C CYS A 106 -0.77 -11.97 -0.78
N SER A 107 -2.07 -11.70 -0.85
CA SER A 107 -2.97 -12.40 -1.77
C SER A 107 -2.68 -12.07 -3.24
N ASP A 108 -3.08 -12.98 -4.14
CA ASP A 108 -3.04 -12.76 -5.59
C ASP A 108 -3.81 -11.49 -6.00
N ARG A 109 -4.93 -11.21 -5.31
CA ARG A 109 -5.75 -10.02 -5.56
C ARG A 109 -5.00 -8.75 -5.18
N PHE A 110 -4.33 -8.74 -4.02
CA PHE A 110 -3.56 -7.59 -3.59
C PHE A 110 -2.36 -7.34 -4.50
N ALA A 111 -1.65 -8.40 -4.89
CA ALA A 111 -0.60 -8.34 -5.89
C ALA A 111 -1.11 -7.78 -7.23
N GLY A 112 -2.24 -8.28 -7.71
CA GLY A 112 -2.89 -7.78 -8.92
C GLY A 112 -3.24 -6.29 -8.85
N ASN A 113 -3.76 -5.82 -7.71
CA ASN A 113 -4.08 -4.41 -7.50
C ASN A 113 -2.82 -3.53 -7.50
N LEU A 114 -1.72 -3.99 -6.89
CA LEU A 114 -0.44 -3.27 -6.92
C LEU A 114 0.13 -3.17 -8.34
N GLU A 115 0.08 -4.26 -9.09
CA GLU A 115 0.50 -4.29 -10.49
C GLU A 115 -0.37 -3.39 -11.37
N TRP A 116 -1.69 -3.42 -11.20
CA TRP A 116 -2.62 -2.51 -11.86
C TRP A 116 -2.27 -1.05 -11.54
N PHE A 117 -2.07 -0.71 -10.27
CA PHE A 117 -1.72 0.66 -9.87
C PHE A 117 -0.44 1.13 -10.56
N LYS A 118 0.61 0.31 -10.52
CA LYS A 118 1.89 0.62 -11.17
C LYS A 118 1.75 0.77 -12.68
N LYS A 119 0.98 -0.10 -13.34
CA LYS A 119 0.91 -0.19 -14.81
C LYS A 119 -0.12 0.72 -15.44
N GLU A 120 -1.20 1.05 -14.76
CA GLU A 120 -2.34 1.73 -15.38
C GLU A 120 -2.61 3.12 -14.81
N VAL A 121 -2.27 3.36 -13.54
CA VAL A 121 -2.53 4.67 -12.92
C VAL A 121 -1.46 5.66 -13.37
N ARG A 122 -1.89 6.77 -13.94
CA ARG A 122 -1.03 7.85 -14.46
C ARG A 122 -1.39 9.21 -13.88
N CYS A 123 -2.65 9.40 -13.51
CA CYS A 123 -3.16 10.65 -12.98
C CYS A 123 -4.23 10.41 -11.91
N SER A 124 -4.58 11.47 -11.18
CA SER A 124 -5.63 11.40 -10.16
C SER A 124 -7.00 10.95 -10.68
N GLN A 125 -7.31 11.21 -11.96
CA GLN A 125 -8.57 10.81 -12.60
C GLN A 125 -8.72 9.28 -12.70
N ASP A 126 -7.63 8.55 -12.87
CA ASP A 126 -7.66 7.07 -12.92
C ASP A 126 -8.15 6.47 -11.60
N LEU A 127 -7.94 7.19 -10.50
CA LEU A 127 -8.33 6.81 -9.14
C LEU A 127 -9.63 7.45 -8.68
N GLU A 128 -10.34 8.16 -9.56
CA GLU A 128 -11.57 8.88 -9.23
C GLU A 128 -12.62 7.94 -8.60
N HIS A 129 -12.72 6.71 -9.10
CA HIS A 129 -13.63 5.69 -8.58
C HIS A 129 -13.26 5.16 -7.17
N LEU A 130 -12.04 5.40 -6.71
CA LEU A 130 -11.54 5.00 -5.38
C LEU A 130 -11.48 6.16 -4.38
N ARG A 131 -11.82 7.39 -4.77
CA ARG A 131 -11.78 8.56 -3.89
C ARG A 131 -12.54 8.34 -2.59
N TRP A 132 -11.89 8.65 -1.47
CA TRP A 132 -12.41 8.44 -0.12
C TRP A 132 -13.76 9.13 0.10
N GLU A 133 -13.97 10.30 -0.49
CA GLU A 133 -15.21 11.07 -0.35
C GLU A 133 -16.45 10.30 -0.82
N LYS A 134 -16.29 9.33 -1.74
CA LYS A 134 -17.40 8.50 -2.25
C LYS A 134 -17.89 7.45 -1.27
N PHE A 135 -17.12 7.18 -0.22
CA PHE A 135 -17.42 6.17 0.79
C PHE A 135 -17.85 6.76 2.13
N ARG A 136 -17.77 8.09 2.30
CA ARG A 136 -18.30 8.81 3.45
C ARG A 136 -19.81 8.91 3.32
N VAL A 137 -20.51 7.95 3.93
CA VAL A 137 -21.97 7.99 4.10
C VAL A 137 -22.30 7.88 5.57
#